data_AF-A0A8T4IXC9-F1
#
_entry.id   AF-A0A8T4IXC9-F1
#
_cell.length_a   1.000
_cell.length_b   1.000
_cell.length_c   1.000
_cell.angle_alpha   90.00
_cell.angle_beta   90.00
_cell.angle_gamma   90.00
#
_symmetry.space_group_name_H-M   'P 1'
#
loop_
_entity.id
_entity.type
_entity.pdbx_description
1 polymer ?
#
loop_
_entity_poly.entity_id
_entity_poly.type
_entity_poly.pdbx_seq_one_letter_code
_entity_poly.pdbx_strand_id
1 'polypeptide(L)'
;MDEVFKALADAHRRQLLDRLHERDGQSLRELGEGLEMTRQAVSKHLAVLETACLVTVVRHGREKLHYLNPVPINDIADRWIGRYSRERLRTLADLKHVLEKEPMSKPEFVYVTVIRTTPERLWQALTDPAFIRQYYEGTGPESDWKVGSPVKWKMSPDGESHDWGQVVLESEPYRKLAYTWHNYQPEMAEMFGWSEQKLAELRKEKISKVSFEIFSL
;
A
#
# COMPACT_ATOMS: atom_id res chain seq x y z
N MET A 1 -5.51 11.74 -14.28
CA MET A 1 -6.29 12.11 -13.08
C MET A 1 -7.78 12.22 -13.39
N ASP A 2 -8.18 12.83 -14.50
CA ASP A 2 -9.60 12.87 -14.93
C ASP A 2 -10.27 11.50 -15.01
N GLU A 3 -9.55 10.49 -15.53
CA GLU A 3 -10.04 9.11 -15.57
C GLU A 3 -10.27 8.51 -14.18
N VAL A 4 -9.47 8.90 -13.18
CA VAL A 4 -9.67 8.49 -11.78
C VAL A 4 -10.96 9.12 -11.24
N PHE A 5 -11.20 10.41 -11.47
CA PHE A 5 -12.44 11.06 -11.03
C PHE A 5 -13.67 10.49 -11.73
N LYS A 6 -13.62 10.29 -13.05
CA LYS A 6 -14.70 9.64 -13.81
C LYS A 6 -14.96 8.23 -13.30
N ALA A 7 -13.89 7.46 -13.01
CA ALA A 7 -14.02 6.13 -12.46
C ALA A 7 -14.66 6.16 -11.06
N LEU A 8 -14.21 7.03 -10.17
CA LEU A 8 -14.74 7.12 -8.80
C LEU A 8 -16.13 7.74 -8.70
N ALA A 9 -16.65 8.39 -9.76
CA ALA A 9 -17.98 9.01 -9.74
C ALA A 9 -19.14 8.00 -9.61
N ASP A 10 -18.94 6.74 -9.99
CA ASP A 10 -19.97 5.68 -10.01
C ASP A 10 -19.95 4.82 -8.74
N ALA A 11 -21.13 4.62 -8.15
CA ALA A 11 -21.27 3.92 -6.87
C ALA A 11 -20.90 2.43 -6.96
N HIS A 12 -21.19 1.75 -8.06
CA HIS A 12 -20.85 0.33 -8.24
C HIS A 12 -19.34 0.15 -8.39
N ARG A 13 -18.65 1.08 -9.05
CA ARG A 13 -17.19 1.08 -9.11
C ARG A 13 -16.57 1.29 -7.74
N ARG A 14 -17.09 2.21 -6.92
CA ARG A 14 -16.64 2.37 -5.52
C ARG A 14 -16.89 1.10 -4.71
N GLN A 15 -18.06 0.48 -4.84
CA GLN A 15 -18.37 -0.79 -4.16
C GLN A 15 -17.41 -1.92 -4.53
N LEU A 16 -17.00 -2.03 -5.80
CA LEU A 16 -15.98 -3.01 -6.22
C LEU A 16 -14.61 -2.73 -5.61
N LEU A 17 -14.23 -1.45 -5.50
CA LEU A 17 -12.99 -1.05 -4.81
C LEU A 17 -13.06 -1.33 -3.31
N ASP A 18 -14.20 -1.09 -2.67
CA ASP A 18 -14.42 -1.40 -1.25
C ASP A 18 -14.29 -2.90 -0.99
N ARG A 19 -14.84 -3.75 -1.88
CA ARG A 19 -14.65 -5.21 -1.78
C ARG A 19 -13.19 -5.63 -1.94
N LEU A 20 -12.45 -5.02 -2.86
CA LEU A 20 -11.02 -5.28 -3.03
C LEU A 20 -10.18 -4.74 -1.86
N HIS A 21 -10.63 -3.66 -1.24
CA HIS A 21 -10.09 -3.17 0.01
C HIS A 21 -10.32 -4.19 1.13
N GLU A 22 -11.53 -4.70 1.32
CA GLU A 22 -11.80 -5.72 2.34
C GLU A 22 -10.99 -7.01 2.13
N ARG A 23 -10.87 -7.46 0.88
CA ARG A 23 -10.11 -8.64 0.51
C ARG A 23 -9.55 -8.49 -0.89
N ASP A 24 -8.23 -8.42 -1.02
CA ASP A 24 -7.63 -8.25 -2.33
C ASP A 24 -7.45 -9.57 -3.10
N GLY A 25 -7.10 -9.50 -4.38
CA GLY A 25 -6.77 -10.68 -5.20
C GLY A 25 -7.98 -11.54 -5.57
N GLN A 26 -9.11 -10.91 -5.87
CA GLN A 26 -10.37 -11.61 -6.15
C GLN A 26 -10.60 -11.86 -7.65
N SER A 27 -11.23 -13.00 -7.97
CA SER A 27 -11.69 -13.30 -9.33
C SER A 27 -12.94 -12.50 -9.70
N LEU A 28 -13.24 -12.44 -11.01
CA LEU A 28 -14.48 -11.83 -11.52
C LEU A 28 -15.75 -12.47 -10.90
N ARG A 29 -15.70 -13.77 -10.58
CA ARG A 29 -16.84 -14.48 -9.99
C ARG A 29 -17.09 -13.98 -8.56
N GLU A 30 -16.04 -13.90 -7.76
CA GLU A 30 -16.12 -13.47 -6.36
C GLU A 30 -16.49 -12.00 -6.23
N LEU A 31 -15.97 -11.15 -7.12
CA LEU A 31 -16.33 -9.73 -7.14
C LEU A 31 -17.79 -9.49 -7.51
N GLY A 32 -18.38 -10.35 -8.35
CA GLY A 32 -19.80 -10.27 -8.69
C GLY A 32 -20.74 -10.93 -7.69
N GLU A 33 -20.21 -11.67 -6.70
CA GLU A 33 -21.03 -12.45 -5.78
C GLU A 33 -21.80 -11.55 -4.81
N GLY A 34 -23.13 -11.66 -4.81
CA GLY A 34 -24.02 -10.86 -3.95
C GLY A 34 -24.24 -9.43 -4.43
N LEU A 35 -23.81 -9.07 -5.66
CA LEU A 35 -24.12 -7.77 -6.26
C LEU A 35 -25.41 -7.83 -7.09
N GLU A 36 -26.20 -6.76 -7.05
CA GLU A 36 -27.39 -6.56 -7.91
C GLU A 36 -27.02 -6.17 -9.35
N MET A 37 -25.97 -6.78 -9.91
CA MET A 37 -25.54 -6.52 -11.29
C MET A 37 -25.05 -7.80 -11.98
N THR A 38 -25.17 -7.82 -13.29
CA THR A 38 -24.72 -8.98 -14.09
C THR A 38 -23.20 -9.08 -14.10
N ARG A 39 -22.67 -10.30 -14.31
CA ARG A 39 -21.24 -10.53 -14.48
C ARG A 39 -20.62 -9.69 -15.61
N GLN A 40 -21.39 -9.45 -16.68
CA GLN A 40 -20.98 -8.57 -17.77
C GLN A 40 -20.86 -7.11 -17.32
N ALA A 41 -21.76 -6.62 -16.46
CA ALA A 41 -21.68 -5.28 -15.88
C ALA A 41 -20.44 -5.15 -14.97
N VAL A 42 -20.18 -6.14 -14.10
CA VAL A 42 -18.96 -6.18 -13.28
C VAL A 42 -17.71 -6.11 -14.15
N SER A 43 -17.65 -6.91 -15.22
CA SER A 43 -16.52 -6.91 -16.16
C SER A 43 -16.29 -5.54 -16.80
N LYS A 44 -17.36 -4.85 -17.22
CA LYS A 44 -17.27 -3.49 -17.76
C LYS A 44 -16.75 -2.49 -16.74
N HIS A 45 -17.24 -2.56 -15.50
CA HIS A 45 -16.77 -1.69 -14.42
C HIS A 45 -15.28 -1.92 -14.11
N LEU A 46 -14.84 -3.17 -14.06
CA LEU A 46 -13.44 -3.52 -13.84
C LEU A 46 -12.55 -3.02 -14.98
N ALA A 47 -12.99 -3.08 -16.24
CA ALA A 47 -12.23 -2.52 -17.36
C ALA A 47 -12.02 -1.00 -17.24
N VAL A 48 -13.03 -0.26 -16.76
CA VAL A 48 -12.89 1.19 -16.49
C VAL A 48 -11.93 1.45 -15.33
N LEU A 49 -12.03 0.66 -14.25
CA LEU A 49 -11.13 0.76 -13.10
C LEU A 49 -9.68 0.42 -13.47
N GLU A 50 -9.47 -0.58 -14.32
CA GLU A 50 -8.17 -0.99 -14.87
C GLU A 50 -7.57 0.14 -15.74
N THR A 51 -8.39 0.75 -16.60
CA THR A 51 -7.98 1.92 -17.43
C THR A 51 -7.58 3.11 -16.56
N ALA A 52 -8.30 3.34 -15.46
CA ALA A 52 -7.99 4.40 -14.49
C ALA A 52 -6.82 4.03 -13.55
N CYS A 53 -6.20 2.86 -13.72
CA CYS A 53 -5.15 2.31 -12.86
C CYS A 53 -5.56 2.14 -11.39
N LEU A 54 -6.87 2.07 -11.09
CA LEU A 54 -7.40 1.83 -9.74
C LEU A 54 -7.47 0.34 -9.39
N VAL A 55 -7.47 -0.52 -10.42
CA VAL A 55 -7.39 -1.97 -10.28
C VAL A 55 -6.24 -2.49 -11.13
N THR A 56 -5.38 -3.30 -10.55
CA THR A 56 -4.35 -4.06 -11.24
C THR A 56 -4.84 -5.50 -11.46
N VAL A 57 -4.46 -6.09 -12.58
CA VAL A 57 -4.81 -7.48 -12.88
C VAL A 57 -3.55 -8.33 -12.93
N VAL A 58 -3.59 -9.47 -12.22
CA VAL A 58 -2.59 -10.53 -12.33
C VAL A 58 -3.26 -11.82 -12.81
N ARG A 59 -2.60 -12.55 -13.72
CA ARG A 59 -3.03 -13.89 -14.11
C ARG A 59 -2.30 -14.93 -13.26
N HIS A 60 -3.06 -15.73 -12.53
CA HIS A 60 -2.55 -16.86 -11.78
C HIS A 60 -3.13 -18.16 -12.37
N GLY A 61 -2.30 -18.88 -13.13
CA GLY A 61 -2.75 -20.06 -13.88
C GLY A 61 -3.86 -19.72 -14.88
N ARG A 62 -5.07 -20.25 -14.66
CA ARG A 62 -6.26 -19.99 -15.49
C ARG A 62 -7.11 -18.83 -14.98
N GLU A 63 -6.80 -18.27 -13.82
CA GLU A 63 -7.62 -17.25 -13.16
C GLU A 63 -7.09 -15.84 -13.40
N LYS A 64 -8.01 -14.89 -13.61
CA LYS A 64 -7.75 -13.45 -13.67
C LYS A 64 -8.12 -12.87 -12.30
N LEU A 65 -7.11 -12.51 -11.51
CA LEU A 65 -7.27 -11.93 -10.18
C LEU A 65 -7.10 -10.41 -10.27
N HIS A 66 -7.91 -9.70 -9.49
CA HIS A 66 -7.97 -8.24 -9.48
C HIS A 66 -7.48 -7.75 -8.13
N TYR A 67 -6.62 -6.73 -8.18
CA TYR A 67 -5.97 -6.14 -7.03
C TYR A 67 -6.27 -4.64 -6.93
N LEU A 68 -6.50 -4.11 -5.73
CA LEU A 68 -6.63 -2.67 -5.52
C LEU A 68 -5.27 -2.00 -5.76
N ASN A 69 -5.24 -1.00 -6.63
CA ASN A 69 -4.08 -0.13 -6.79
C ASN A 69 -4.37 1.23 -6.15
N PRO A 70 -3.82 1.52 -4.95
CA PRO A 70 -4.09 2.76 -4.23
C PRO A 70 -3.27 3.95 -4.75
N VAL A 71 -2.28 3.73 -5.64
CA VAL A 71 -1.34 4.77 -6.08
C VAL A 71 -2.06 5.99 -6.68
N PRO A 72 -3.02 5.85 -7.61
CA PRO A 72 -3.68 7.03 -8.18
C PRO A 72 -4.51 7.84 -7.18
N ILE A 73 -5.04 7.18 -6.14
CA ILE A 73 -5.76 7.87 -5.05
C ILE A 73 -4.75 8.63 -4.17
N ASN A 74 -3.61 8.01 -3.91
CA ASN A 74 -2.53 8.64 -3.15
C ASN A 74 -2.01 9.89 -3.85
N ASP A 75 -1.82 9.85 -5.17
CA ASP A 75 -1.41 11.01 -5.99
C ASP A 75 -2.38 12.20 -5.87
N ILE A 76 -3.68 11.93 -5.83
CA ILE A 76 -4.71 12.97 -5.62
C ILE A 76 -4.57 13.59 -4.23
N ALA A 77 -4.36 12.76 -3.21
CA ALA A 77 -4.17 13.22 -1.85
C ALA A 77 -2.87 14.06 -1.72
N ASP A 78 -1.77 13.65 -2.34
CA ASP A 78 -0.53 14.44 -2.32
C ASP A 78 -0.68 15.79 -3.03
N ARG A 79 -1.42 15.83 -4.14
CA ARG A 79 -1.65 17.08 -4.88
C ARG A 79 -2.38 18.15 -4.05
N TRP A 80 -3.33 17.77 -3.20
CA TRP A 80 -4.25 18.74 -2.57
C TRP A 80 -4.23 18.77 -1.05
N ILE A 81 -3.94 17.64 -0.41
CA ILE A 81 -3.86 17.55 1.06
C ILE A 81 -2.41 17.75 1.50
N GLY A 82 -1.46 17.18 0.74
CA GLY A 82 -0.06 17.13 1.10
C GLY A 82 0.21 16.23 2.31
N ARG A 83 1.42 15.69 2.42
CA ARG A 83 1.80 14.69 3.44
C ARG A 83 1.43 15.09 4.87
N TYR A 84 1.74 16.33 5.26
CA TYR A 84 1.60 16.83 6.64
C TYR A 84 0.17 17.17 7.08
N SER A 85 -0.77 17.34 6.15
CA SER A 85 -2.17 17.62 6.50
C SER A 85 -3.00 16.35 6.64
N ARG A 86 -2.51 15.21 6.11
CA ARG A 86 -3.25 13.93 6.13
C ARG A 86 -3.61 13.47 7.54
N GLU A 87 -2.71 13.67 8.50
CA GLU A 87 -2.91 13.20 9.89
C GLU A 87 -3.99 14.03 10.61
N ARG A 88 -3.89 15.36 10.53
CA ARG A 88 -4.90 16.27 11.09
C ARG A 88 -6.27 16.01 10.49
N LEU A 89 -6.35 15.82 9.17
CA LEU A 89 -7.61 15.47 8.50
C LEU A 89 -8.12 14.08 8.89
N ARG A 90 -7.23 13.11 9.10
CA ARG A 90 -7.60 11.77 9.58
C ARG A 90 -8.19 11.84 10.99
N THR A 91 -7.58 12.58 11.92
CA THR A 91 -8.13 12.77 13.27
C THR A 91 -9.54 13.38 13.22
N LEU A 92 -9.75 14.38 12.36
CA LEU A 92 -11.07 14.99 12.17
C LEU A 92 -12.07 14.01 11.54
N ALA A 93 -11.64 13.19 10.58
CA ALA A 93 -12.47 12.17 9.95
C ALA A 93 -12.82 11.03 10.91
N ASP A 94 -11.86 10.54 11.71
CA ASP A 94 -12.05 9.52 12.73
C ASP A 94 -12.99 10.03 13.83
N LEU A 95 -12.80 11.28 14.28
CA LEU A 95 -13.71 11.92 15.24
C LEU A 95 -15.14 11.98 14.69
N LYS A 96 -15.29 12.43 13.44
CA LYS A 96 -16.60 12.44 12.76
C LYS A 96 -17.18 11.02 12.71
N HIS A 97 -16.41 10.03 12.28
CA HIS A 97 -16.85 8.64 12.17
C HIS A 97 -17.27 8.08 13.53
N VAL A 98 -16.48 8.27 14.59
CA VAL A 98 -16.81 7.84 15.96
C VAL A 98 -18.09 8.49 16.48
N LEU A 99 -18.30 9.78 16.18
CA LEU A 99 -19.53 10.49 16.54
C LEU A 99 -20.74 10.02 15.71
N GLU A 100 -20.50 9.41 14.54
CA GLU A 100 -21.55 9.04 13.59
C GLU A 100 -21.85 7.53 13.54
N LYS A 101 -20.88 6.60 13.75
CA LYS A 101 -21.00 5.10 13.72
C LYS A 101 -19.81 4.35 14.38
N GLU A 102 -19.96 3.02 14.55
CA GLU A 102 -18.98 2.08 15.12
C GLU A 102 -17.65 1.91 14.35
N PRO A 103 -16.55 1.53 15.04
CA PRO A 103 -15.20 1.42 14.46
C PRO A 103 -14.99 0.18 13.59
N MET A 104 -14.27 0.32 12.47
CA MET A 104 -13.89 -0.79 11.59
C MET A 104 -12.60 -1.49 12.07
N SER A 105 -12.51 -2.81 11.82
CA SER A 105 -11.28 -3.59 12.00
C SER A 105 -10.36 -3.49 10.78
N LYS A 106 -9.08 -3.81 10.97
CA LYS A 106 -7.99 -3.55 9.99
C LYS A 106 -7.61 -4.82 9.22
N PRO A 107 -7.78 -4.89 7.89
CA PRO A 107 -7.36 -6.03 7.07
C PRO A 107 -5.84 -6.13 6.85
N GLU A 108 -5.39 -7.29 6.39
CA GLU A 108 -4.06 -7.53 5.81
C GLU A 108 -4.15 -7.25 4.30
N PHE A 109 -3.38 -6.29 3.77
CA PHE A 109 -3.47 -5.82 2.38
C PHE A 109 -2.26 -6.23 1.55
N VAL A 110 -2.49 -6.60 0.29
CA VAL A 110 -1.43 -6.80 -0.72
C VAL A 110 -1.64 -5.81 -1.85
N TYR A 111 -0.84 -4.76 -1.92
CA TYR A 111 -0.93 -3.78 -3.00
C TYR A 111 -0.16 -4.25 -4.23
N VAL A 112 -0.85 -4.33 -5.36
CA VAL A 112 -0.22 -4.66 -6.65
C VAL A 112 -0.30 -3.45 -7.57
N THR A 113 0.85 -3.03 -8.09
CA THR A 113 0.96 -1.96 -9.08
C THR A 113 1.80 -2.42 -10.25
N VAL A 114 1.41 -2.03 -11.47
CA VAL A 114 2.18 -2.30 -12.69
C VAL A 114 3.04 -1.09 -13.00
N ILE A 115 4.36 -1.30 -12.99
CA ILE A 115 5.33 -0.26 -13.33
C ILE A 115 5.92 -0.62 -14.69
N ARG A 116 5.73 0.23 -15.69
CA ARG A 116 6.30 0.04 -17.02
C ARG A 116 7.80 0.36 -17.01
N THR A 117 8.61 -0.62 -16.65
CA THR A 117 10.07 -0.56 -16.55
C THR A 117 10.69 -1.94 -16.78
N THR A 118 12.02 -2.06 -16.80
CA THR A 118 12.67 -3.38 -16.79
C THR A 118 12.81 -3.90 -15.35
N PRO A 119 12.83 -5.24 -15.13
CA PRO A 119 13.09 -5.82 -13.82
C PRO A 119 14.39 -5.32 -13.18
N GLU A 120 15.44 -5.09 -13.98
CA GLU A 120 16.72 -4.57 -13.53
C GLU A 120 16.60 -3.16 -12.98
N ARG A 121 15.90 -2.29 -13.71
CA ARG A 121 15.69 -0.90 -13.28
C ARG A 121 14.76 -0.83 -12.07
N LEU A 122 13.77 -1.71 -11.96
CA LEU A 122 12.93 -1.80 -10.76
C LEU A 122 13.73 -2.30 -9.56
N TRP A 123 14.56 -3.33 -9.75
CA TRP A 123 15.43 -3.85 -8.70
C TRP A 123 16.42 -2.79 -8.20
N GLN A 124 17.06 -2.06 -9.12
CA GLN A 124 17.91 -0.93 -8.76
C GLN A 124 17.15 0.12 -7.97
N ALA A 125 15.92 0.49 -8.37
CA ALA A 125 15.12 1.44 -7.63
C ALA A 125 14.79 0.98 -6.20
N LEU A 126 14.62 -0.33 -5.98
CA LEU A 126 14.32 -0.91 -4.67
C LEU A 126 15.55 -1.14 -3.78
N THR A 127 16.75 -1.20 -4.35
CA THR A 127 17.96 -1.65 -3.62
C THR A 127 19.12 -0.67 -3.63
N ASP A 128 19.19 0.22 -4.62
CA ASP A 128 20.27 1.21 -4.75
C ASP A 128 20.07 2.36 -3.74
N PRO A 129 21.03 2.59 -2.82
CA PRO A 129 20.92 3.65 -1.82
C PRO A 129 20.77 5.05 -2.42
N ALA A 130 21.36 5.34 -3.58
CA ALA A 130 21.19 6.63 -4.25
C ALA A 130 19.76 6.81 -4.75
N PHE A 131 19.16 5.76 -5.30
CA PHE A 131 17.78 5.81 -5.79
C PHE A 131 16.77 5.88 -4.65
N ILE A 132 16.95 5.07 -3.60
CA ILE A 132 16.13 5.10 -2.39
C ILE A 132 16.17 6.50 -1.76
N ARG A 133 17.35 7.09 -1.57
CA ARG A 133 17.48 8.44 -1.01
C ARG A 133 16.78 9.50 -1.85
N GLN A 134 16.86 9.40 -3.18
CA GLN A 134 16.16 10.36 -4.05
C GLN A 134 14.64 10.21 -3.92
N TYR A 135 14.12 8.98 -3.88
CA TYR A 135 12.68 8.70 -3.85
C TYR A 135 12.03 8.97 -2.48
N TYR A 136 12.74 8.63 -1.41
CA TYR A 136 12.30 8.84 -0.04
C TYR A 136 12.77 10.19 0.54
N GLU A 137 13.23 11.12 -0.31
CA GLU A 137 13.69 12.47 0.09
C GLU A 137 14.76 12.44 1.20
N GLY A 138 15.67 11.47 1.18
CA GLY A 138 16.73 11.28 2.18
C GLY A 138 16.35 10.40 3.37
N THR A 139 15.12 9.89 3.41
CA THR A 139 14.63 8.90 4.39
C THR A 139 14.62 7.49 3.79
N GLY A 140 14.17 6.47 4.54
CA GLY A 140 13.88 5.15 3.97
C GLY A 140 14.73 3.99 4.53
N PRO A 141 14.58 2.79 3.94
CA PRO A 141 15.28 1.59 4.38
C PRO A 141 16.73 1.53 3.87
N GLU A 142 17.63 1.01 4.69
CA GLU A 142 19.04 0.78 4.39
C GLU A 142 19.43 -0.65 4.75
N SER A 143 19.95 -1.40 3.77
CA SER A 143 20.45 -2.76 3.93
C SER A 143 21.43 -3.10 2.83
N ASP A 144 22.21 -4.17 3.01
CA ASP A 144 22.94 -4.80 1.91
C ASP A 144 22.07 -5.79 1.12
N TRP A 145 20.80 -5.93 1.53
CA TRP A 145 19.76 -6.75 0.90
C TRP A 145 20.10 -8.24 0.80
N LYS A 146 21.01 -8.77 1.63
CA LYS A 146 21.21 -10.22 1.76
C LYS A 146 20.21 -10.81 2.74
N VAL A 147 19.74 -12.03 2.47
CA VAL A 147 18.81 -12.73 3.37
C VAL A 147 19.39 -12.82 4.78
N GLY A 148 18.61 -12.41 5.77
CA GLY A 148 19.00 -12.33 7.19
C GLY A 148 19.68 -11.02 7.59
N SER A 149 20.06 -10.16 6.66
CA SER A 149 20.66 -8.86 6.99
C SER A 149 19.65 -7.92 7.66
N PRO A 150 20.12 -7.02 8.56
CA PRO A 150 19.26 -6.00 9.12
C PRO A 150 18.79 -5.01 8.05
N VAL A 151 17.57 -4.52 8.20
CA VAL A 151 17.01 -3.39 7.43
C VAL A 151 16.88 -2.22 8.37
N LYS A 152 17.86 -1.32 8.33
CA LYS A 152 17.85 -0.10 9.16
C LYS A 152 16.97 0.95 8.51
N TRP A 153 16.46 1.88 9.31
CA TRP A 153 15.56 2.91 8.83
C TRP A 153 16.03 4.30 9.22
N LYS A 154 16.06 5.19 8.24
CA LYS A 154 16.37 6.59 8.41
C LYS A 154 15.08 7.41 8.33
N MET A 155 14.70 8.04 9.44
CA MET A 155 13.41 8.76 9.57
C MET A 155 13.47 10.22 9.13
N SER A 156 14.66 10.81 9.07
CA SER A 156 14.88 12.18 8.60
C SER A 156 16.13 12.24 7.71
N PRO A 157 16.20 13.18 6.75
CA PRO A 157 17.31 13.27 5.79
C PRO A 157 18.68 13.43 6.46
N ASP A 158 18.72 14.15 7.58
CA ASP A 158 19.91 14.41 8.36
C ASP A 158 20.06 13.48 9.57
N GLY A 159 19.08 12.60 9.81
CA GLY A 159 19.06 11.69 10.95
C GLY A 159 19.96 10.47 10.79
N GLU A 160 20.15 9.76 11.90
CA GLU A 160 20.81 8.45 11.91
C GLU A 160 19.87 7.33 11.49
N SER A 161 20.44 6.26 10.94
CA SER A 161 19.73 5.04 10.59
C SER A 161 19.59 4.15 11.83
N HIS A 162 18.36 3.80 12.16
CA HIS A 162 18.04 3.03 13.35
C HIS A 162 17.75 1.57 12.99
N ASP A 163 18.26 0.65 13.80
CA ASP A 163 17.95 -0.78 13.70
C ASP A 163 16.85 -1.14 14.70
N TRP A 164 15.67 -1.51 14.19
CA TRP A 164 14.56 -1.97 15.03
C TRP A 164 14.26 -3.46 14.84
N GLY A 165 15.27 -4.24 14.43
CA GLY A 165 15.16 -5.69 14.26
C GLY A 165 14.43 -6.12 12.99
N GLN A 166 14.30 -5.22 12.01
CA GLN A 166 13.81 -5.60 10.69
C GLN A 166 14.89 -6.40 9.97
N VAL A 167 14.48 -7.41 9.21
CA VAL A 167 15.39 -8.30 8.51
C VAL A 167 14.90 -8.58 7.09
N VAL A 168 15.87 -8.78 6.19
CA VAL A 168 15.60 -9.27 4.84
C VAL A 168 15.17 -10.73 4.93
N LEU A 169 13.97 -11.02 4.43
CA LEU A 169 13.39 -12.35 4.41
C LEU A 169 13.74 -13.11 3.12
N GLU A 170 13.66 -12.43 1.97
CA GLU A 170 13.94 -13.00 0.65
C GLU A 170 14.62 -11.95 -0.22
N SER A 171 15.59 -12.37 -1.04
CA SER A 171 16.30 -11.51 -1.97
C SER A 171 16.73 -12.32 -3.19
N GLU A 172 15.92 -12.25 -4.23
CA GLU A 172 16.15 -12.85 -5.54
C GLU A 172 16.22 -11.72 -6.57
N PRO A 173 17.44 -11.34 -7.02
CA PRO A 173 17.62 -10.26 -7.98
C PRO A 173 16.65 -10.31 -9.16
N TYR A 174 16.01 -9.19 -9.43
CA TYR A 174 15.05 -8.99 -10.53
C TYR A 174 13.75 -9.77 -10.43
N ARG A 175 13.53 -10.49 -9.32
CA ARG A 175 12.36 -11.37 -9.15
C ARG A 175 11.61 -11.11 -7.85
N LYS A 176 12.30 -11.06 -6.72
CA LYS A 176 11.64 -10.95 -5.42
C LYS A 176 12.50 -10.28 -4.36
N LEU A 177 11.92 -9.32 -3.65
CA LEU A 177 12.52 -8.74 -2.45
C LEU A 177 11.46 -8.72 -1.35
N ALA A 178 11.75 -9.32 -0.21
CA ALA A 178 10.85 -9.28 0.94
C ALA A 178 11.61 -8.99 2.24
N TYR A 179 11.04 -8.16 3.10
CA TYR A 179 11.59 -7.82 4.41
C TYR A 179 10.49 -7.48 5.42
N THR A 180 10.81 -7.55 6.71
CA THR A 180 9.89 -7.14 7.77
C THR A 180 9.81 -5.62 7.87
N TRP A 181 8.61 -5.08 8.06
CA TRP A 181 8.41 -3.64 8.24
C TRP A 181 8.67 -3.23 9.69
N HIS A 182 8.90 -1.94 9.93
CA HIS A 182 9.03 -1.45 11.29
C HIS A 182 7.65 -1.34 11.97
N ASN A 183 7.59 -1.58 13.28
CA ASN A 183 6.37 -1.30 14.05
C ASN A 183 6.23 0.23 14.28
N TYR A 184 5.22 0.68 15.02
CA TYR A 184 5.08 2.09 15.40
C TYR A 184 6.26 2.55 16.27
N GLN A 185 6.77 3.75 16.01
CA GLN A 185 7.99 4.27 16.66
C GLN A 185 7.68 5.33 17.72
N PRO A 186 8.58 5.57 18.70
CA PRO A 186 8.33 6.56 19.74
C PRO A 186 8.19 7.97 19.17
N GLU A 187 8.96 8.30 18.13
CA GLU A 187 8.88 9.59 17.42
C GLU A 187 7.51 9.77 16.75
N MET A 188 6.86 8.67 16.33
CA MET A 188 5.48 8.70 15.87
C MET A 188 4.53 9.00 17.04
N ALA A 189 4.72 8.41 18.21
CA ALA A 189 3.89 8.73 19.37
C ALA A 189 3.99 10.20 19.77
N GLU A 190 5.17 10.81 19.71
CA GLU A 190 5.35 12.25 19.91
C GLU A 190 4.63 13.08 18.83
N MET A 191 4.82 12.72 17.56
CA MET A 191 4.17 13.39 16.43
C MET A 191 2.64 13.30 16.48
N PHE A 192 2.11 12.16 16.92
CA PHE A 192 0.69 11.86 16.97
C PHE A 192 0.04 12.10 18.35
N GLY A 193 0.81 12.52 19.36
CA GLY A 193 0.32 12.72 20.73
C GLY A 193 -0.21 11.45 21.40
N TRP A 194 0.33 10.27 21.06
CA TRP A 194 -0.08 9.01 21.68
C TRP A 194 0.56 8.83 23.06
N SER A 195 -0.21 8.26 24.00
CA SER A 195 0.36 7.84 25.28
C SER A 195 1.29 6.64 25.11
N GLU A 196 2.24 6.46 26.03
CA GLU A 196 3.09 5.27 26.07
C GLU A 196 2.28 3.97 26.09
N GLN A 197 1.14 3.97 26.80
CA GLN A 197 0.23 2.83 26.85
C GLN A 197 -0.38 2.53 25.49
N LYS A 198 -0.80 3.56 24.73
CA LYS A 198 -1.34 3.39 23.38
C LYS A 198 -0.27 2.88 22.42
N LEU A 199 0.95 3.43 22.49
CA LEU A 199 2.08 2.95 21.71
C LEU A 199 2.41 1.48 22.02
N ALA A 200 2.42 1.10 23.30
CA ALA A 200 2.68 -0.27 23.73
C ALA A 200 1.60 -1.24 23.25
N GLU A 201 0.34 -0.82 23.23
CA GLU A 201 -0.77 -1.61 22.67
C GLU A 201 -0.61 -1.82 21.16
N LEU A 202 -0.38 -0.73 20.41
CA LEU A 202 -0.17 -0.79 18.97
C LEU A 202 1.05 -1.66 18.59
N ARG A 203 2.11 -1.65 19.41
CA ARG A 203 3.30 -2.49 19.21
C ARG A 203 3.09 -3.99 19.44
N LYS A 204 1.96 -4.40 20.02
CA LYS A 204 1.57 -5.82 20.09
C LYS A 204 1.08 -6.35 18.73
N GLU A 205 0.77 -5.47 17.78
CA GLU A 205 0.38 -5.87 16.43
C GLU A 205 1.52 -6.66 15.77
N LYS A 206 1.13 -7.69 15.00
CA LYS A 206 2.07 -8.49 14.22
C LYS A 206 2.79 -7.59 13.22
N ILE A 207 4.12 -7.67 13.21
CA ILE A 207 4.94 -6.92 12.26
C ILE A 207 4.53 -7.29 10.84
N SER A 208 4.13 -6.27 10.08
CA SER A 208 3.78 -6.42 8.66
C SER A 208 5.01 -6.82 7.84
N LYS A 209 4.78 -7.51 6.73
CA LYS A 209 5.82 -7.86 5.77
C LYS A 209 5.58 -7.06 4.50
N VAL A 210 6.66 -6.56 3.91
CA VAL A 210 6.62 -5.99 2.57
C VAL A 210 7.27 -6.99 1.63
N SER A 211 6.57 -7.30 0.54
CA SER A 211 7.05 -8.20 -0.51
C SER A 211 6.85 -7.51 -1.85
N PHE A 212 7.92 -7.43 -2.62
CA PHE A 212 7.93 -7.00 -4.01
C PHE A 212 8.11 -8.24 -4.88
N GLU A 213 7.06 -8.61 -5.62
CA GLU A 213 7.16 -9.63 -6.66
C GLU A 213 7.26 -8.92 -8.01
N ILE A 214 8.34 -9.21 -8.75
CA ILE A 214 8.68 -8.56 -10.00
C ILE A 214 8.40 -9.54 -11.14
N PHE A 215 7.51 -9.14 -12.03
CA PHE A 215 7.12 -9.92 -13.20
C PHE A 215 7.53 -9.17 -14.47
N SER A 216 7.99 -9.93 -15.48
CA SER A 216 8.01 -9.44 -16.86
C SER A 216 6.60 -9.57 -17.45
N LEU A 217 6.18 -8.53 -18.19
CA LEU A 217 4.95 -8.55 -18.98
C LEU A 217 5.17 -9.23 -20.32
#